data_AF-A0A1G7L7G7-F1
#
_entry.id   AF-A0A1G7L7G7-F1
#
_cell.length_a   1.000
_cell.length_b   1.000
_cell.length_c   1.000
_cell.angle_alpha   90.00
_cell.angle_beta   90.00
_cell.angle_gamma   90.00
#
_symmetry.space_group_name_H-M   'P 1'
#
loop_
_entity.id
_entity.type
_entity.pdbx_description
1 polymer ?
#
loop_
_entity_poly.entity_id
_entity_poly.type
_entity_poly.pdbx_seq_one_letter_code
_entity_poly.pdbx_strand_id
1 'polypeptide(L)'
;MTRAMFFESHRSSRDGLIAVGSVVMNRVESSDFPNTVCGVVGQRNQFAPGVMTREMNSRAMPEVTEAAVAVLLGERHPRIQNAQFFHAASYHANYNNIHYVLTAGGNAFYEKRRPEHVTRSRPLRAVEGLTGG
;
A
#
# COMPACT_ATOMS: atom_id res chain seq x y z
N MET A 1 -5.18 -4.25 10.02
CA MET A 1 -5.45 -3.87 8.62
C MET A 1 -6.01 -2.44 8.53
N THR A 2 -7.23 -2.20 9.03
CA THR A 2 -7.94 -0.90 8.95
C THR A 2 -7.09 0.31 9.35
N ARG A 3 -6.37 0.23 10.49
CA ARG A 3 -5.50 1.32 10.96
C ARG A 3 -4.37 1.66 10.00
N ALA A 4 -3.74 0.65 9.39
CA ALA A 4 -2.68 0.86 8.40
C ALA A 4 -3.24 1.59 7.19
N MET A 5 -4.31 1.06 6.60
CA MET A 5 -4.96 1.67 5.44
C MET A 5 -5.48 3.08 5.75
N PHE A 6 -5.99 3.32 6.96
CA PHE A 6 -6.44 4.64 7.40
C PHE A 6 -5.35 5.70 7.35
N PHE A 7 -4.15 5.41 7.87
CA PHE A 7 -3.07 6.40 7.99
C PHE A 7 -2.20 6.49 6.74
N GLU A 8 -2.02 5.38 6.01
CA GLU A 8 -1.24 5.36 4.76
C GLU A 8 -2.02 5.87 3.56
N SER A 9 -3.33 6.01 3.71
CA SER A 9 -4.25 6.38 2.65
C SER A 9 -5.26 7.43 3.11
N HIS A 10 -4.89 8.22 4.12
CA HIS A 10 -5.73 9.31 4.64
C HIS A 10 -5.81 10.43 3.57
N ARG A 11 -6.87 10.38 2.73
CA ARG A 11 -7.20 11.14 1.48
C ARG A 11 -7.18 10.32 0.17
N SER A 12 -7.05 9.00 0.22
CA SER A 12 -7.01 8.17 -0.99
C SER A 12 -8.40 7.72 -1.45
N SER A 13 -8.49 7.38 -2.73
CA SER A 13 -9.54 6.56 -3.32
C SER A 13 -9.60 5.15 -2.71
N ARG A 14 -10.69 4.41 -3.03
CA ARG A 14 -10.81 2.97 -2.76
C ARG A 14 -9.64 2.17 -3.36
N ASP A 15 -9.20 2.48 -4.58
CA ASP A 15 -8.03 1.83 -5.20
C ASP A 15 -6.76 2.02 -4.37
N GLY A 16 -6.53 3.21 -3.82
CA GLY A 16 -5.42 3.47 -2.92
C GLY A 16 -5.49 2.64 -1.64
N LEU A 17 -6.68 2.52 -1.05
CA LEU A 17 -6.93 1.70 0.13
C LEU A 17 -6.64 0.23 -0.16
N ILE A 18 -7.27 -0.34 -1.20
CA ILE A 18 -7.09 -1.74 -1.60
C ILE A 18 -5.61 -2.00 -1.98
N ALA A 19 -4.93 -1.06 -2.63
CA ALA A 19 -3.51 -1.18 -2.97
C ALA A 19 -2.60 -1.23 -1.73
N VAL A 20 -2.83 -0.39 -0.71
CA VAL A 20 -2.10 -0.46 0.57
C VAL A 20 -2.38 -1.78 1.28
N GLY A 21 -3.65 -2.20 1.36
CA GLY A 21 -4.01 -3.48 1.95
C GLY A 21 -3.37 -4.66 1.22
N SER A 22 -3.30 -4.60 -0.12
CA SER A 22 -2.64 -5.60 -0.95
C SER A 22 -1.13 -5.68 -0.66
N VAL A 23 -0.44 -4.54 -0.47
CA VAL A 23 0.98 -4.53 -0.05
C VAL A 23 1.16 -5.23 1.30
N VAL A 24 0.26 -4.96 2.26
CA VAL A 24 0.33 -5.63 3.58
C VAL A 24 0.21 -7.13 3.40
N MET A 25 -0.71 -7.61 2.56
CA MET A 25 -0.87 -9.03 2.30
C MET A 25 0.31 -9.64 1.52
N ASN A 26 0.85 -8.94 0.52
CA ASN A 26 2.06 -9.33 -0.21
C ASN A 26 3.28 -9.48 0.73
N ARG A 27 3.36 -8.65 1.78
CA ARG A 27 4.39 -8.80 2.82
C ARG A 27 4.11 -10.02 3.70
N VAL A 28 2.87 -10.23 4.14
CA VAL A 28 2.49 -11.42 4.92
C VAL A 28 2.83 -12.72 4.20
N GLU A 29 2.66 -12.75 2.88
CA GLU A 29 2.95 -13.91 2.01
C GLU A 29 4.45 -14.08 1.70
N SER A 30 5.29 -13.08 2.00
CA SER A 30 6.73 -13.11 1.71
C SER A 30 7.56 -13.57 2.91
N SER A 31 8.62 -14.35 2.65
CA SER A 31 9.60 -14.76 3.67
C SER A 31 10.41 -13.60 4.26
N ASP A 32 10.45 -12.46 3.57
CA ASP A 32 11.26 -11.30 3.97
C ASP A 32 10.60 -10.45 5.07
N PHE A 33 9.35 -10.75 5.42
CA PHE A 33 8.54 -9.99 6.36
C PHE A 33 7.86 -10.91 7.38
N PRO A 34 7.33 -10.34 8.49
CA PRO A 34 6.51 -11.11 9.40
C PRO A 34 5.29 -11.72 8.69
N ASN A 35 4.99 -12.97 8.99
CA ASN A 35 3.88 -13.74 8.43
C ASN A 35 2.50 -13.42 9.03
N THR A 36 2.34 -12.24 9.67
CA THR A 36 1.07 -11.80 10.24
C THR A 36 0.80 -10.34 9.93
N VAL A 37 -0.47 -9.98 9.75
CA VAL A 37 -0.88 -8.59 9.49
C VAL A 37 -0.40 -7.65 10.60
N CYS A 38 -0.53 -8.07 11.87
CA CYS A 38 -0.05 -7.28 13.01
C CYS A 38 1.47 -7.14 13.00
N GLY A 39 2.20 -8.21 12.66
CA GLY A 39 3.66 -8.17 12.53
C GLY A 39 4.13 -7.19 11.45
N VAL A 40 3.48 -7.20 10.28
CA VAL A 40 3.79 -6.27 9.18
C VAL A 40 3.49 -4.82 9.56
N VAL A 41 2.27 -4.54 10.01
CA VAL A 41 1.84 -3.16 10.34
C VAL A 41 2.61 -2.61 11.55
N GLY A 42 3.06 -3.49 12.45
CA GLY A 42 3.83 -3.13 13.64
C GLY A 42 5.31 -2.83 13.39
N GLN A 43 5.82 -3.02 12.16
CA GLN A 43 7.23 -2.74 11.86
C GLN A 43 7.57 -1.26 12.05
N ARG A 44 8.61 -1.00 12.85
CA ARG A 44 9.06 0.38 13.16
C ARG A 44 9.41 1.14 11.88
N ASN A 45 8.91 2.37 11.77
CA ASN A 45 9.16 3.30 10.66
C ASN A 45 8.71 2.81 9.27
N GLN A 46 7.88 1.77 9.18
CA GLN A 46 7.34 1.27 7.90
C GLN A 46 5.94 1.79 7.57
N PHE A 47 5.25 2.32 8.59
CA PHE A 47 3.92 2.91 8.54
C PHE A 47 3.93 4.22 9.35
N ALA A 48 2.93 5.07 9.15
CA ALA A 48 2.78 6.39 9.72
C ALA A 48 2.98 6.35 11.25
N PRO A 49 3.71 7.33 11.82
CA PRO A 49 3.93 7.39 13.26
C PRO A 49 2.62 7.32 14.04
N GLY A 50 2.53 6.35 14.95
CA GLY A 50 1.33 6.12 15.75
C GLY A 50 0.23 5.31 15.04
N VAL A 51 0.55 4.58 13.95
CA VAL A 51 -0.39 3.65 13.30
C VAL A 51 -1.08 2.70 14.30
N MET A 52 -0.44 2.35 15.42
CA MET A 52 -1.03 1.52 16.47
C MET A 52 -1.72 2.28 17.61
N THR A 53 -1.43 3.57 17.80
CA THR A 53 -1.83 4.32 19.01
C THR A 53 -2.71 5.54 18.76
N ARG A 54 -2.71 6.10 17.55
CA ARG A 54 -3.49 7.31 17.21
C ARG A 54 -4.98 7.04 17.04
N GLU A 55 -5.82 7.99 17.41
CA GLU A 55 -7.27 7.89 17.18
C GLU A 55 -7.59 7.90 15.68
N MET A 56 -8.54 7.06 15.28
CA MET A 56 -9.08 7.05 13.92
C MET A 56 -10.40 7.86 13.90
N ASN A 57 -10.31 9.18 13.91
CA ASN A 57 -11.47 10.06 13.82
C ASN A 57 -11.50 10.71 12.43
N SER A 58 -12.32 10.17 11.51
CA SER A 58 -12.60 10.83 10.24
C SER A 58 -13.91 10.33 9.63
N ARG A 59 -14.51 11.16 8.76
CA ARG A 59 -15.67 10.77 7.93
C ARG A 59 -15.37 9.65 6.93
N ALA A 60 -14.10 9.39 6.62
CA ALA A 60 -13.66 8.32 5.72
C ALA A 60 -13.59 6.92 6.39
N MET A 61 -13.89 6.82 7.69
CA MET A 61 -13.82 5.54 8.42
C MET A 61 -14.65 4.40 7.83
N PRO A 62 -15.89 4.63 7.33
CA PRO A 62 -16.68 3.57 6.70
C PRO A 62 -15.97 2.97 5.47
N GLU A 63 -15.50 3.81 4.55
CA GLU A 63 -14.81 3.38 3.32
C GLU A 63 -13.51 2.63 3.63
N VAL A 64 -12.73 3.13 4.59
CA VAL A 64 -11.49 2.47 5.03
C VAL A 64 -11.79 1.11 5.65
N THR A 65 -12.88 1.00 6.41
CA THR A 65 -13.30 -0.26 7.05
C THR A 65 -13.76 -1.27 6.01
N GLU A 66 -14.60 -0.84 5.07
CA GLU A 66 -15.07 -1.68 3.96
C GLU A 66 -13.90 -2.21 3.14
N ALA A 67 -12.99 -1.34 2.69
CA ALA A 67 -11.82 -1.75 1.94
C ALA A 67 -10.92 -2.71 2.72
N ALA A 68 -10.75 -2.48 4.04
CA ALA A 68 -9.96 -3.37 4.89
C ALA A 68 -10.60 -4.75 5.02
N VAL A 69 -11.92 -4.83 5.16
CA VAL A 69 -12.66 -6.10 5.16
C VAL A 69 -12.49 -6.80 3.82
N ALA A 70 -12.67 -6.08 2.71
CA ALA A 70 -12.56 -6.67 1.38
C ALA A 70 -11.17 -7.26 1.11
N VAL A 71 -10.09 -6.56 1.50
CA VAL A 71 -8.73 -7.08 1.41
C VAL A 71 -8.53 -8.33 2.28
N LEU A 72 -9.05 -8.34 3.51
CA LEU A 72 -8.98 -9.50 4.39
C LEU A 72 -9.76 -10.70 3.84
N LEU A 73 -10.84 -10.45 3.07
CA LEU A 73 -11.59 -11.48 2.35
C LEU A 73 -10.94 -11.92 1.03
N GLY A 74 -9.81 -11.30 0.65
CA GLY A 74 -9.02 -11.70 -0.51
C GLY A 74 -9.03 -10.73 -1.68
N GLU A 75 -9.73 -9.59 -1.60
CA GLU A 75 -9.63 -8.57 -2.64
C GLU A 75 -8.19 -8.04 -2.75
N ARG A 76 -7.71 -7.90 -3.98
CA ARG A 76 -6.40 -7.32 -4.31
C ARG A 76 -6.59 -6.32 -5.43
N HIS A 77 -5.79 -5.24 -5.41
CA HIS A 77 -5.85 -4.28 -6.50
C HIS A 77 -5.27 -4.92 -7.78
N PRO A 78 -5.97 -4.88 -8.93
CA PRO A 78 -5.66 -5.72 -10.10
C PRO A 78 -4.28 -5.43 -10.73
N ARG A 79 -3.71 -4.26 -10.46
CA ARG A 79 -2.39 -3.85 -10.95
C ARG A 79 -1.28 -3.83 -9.89
N ILE A 80 -1.56 -4.26 -8.66
CA ILE A 80 -0.58 -4.18 -7.56
C ILE A 80 0.57 -5.16 -7.70
N GLN A 81 0.35 -6.28 -8.43
CA GLN A 81 1.34 -7.34 -8.63
C GLN A 81 1.96 -7.75 -7.28
N ASN A 82 3.29 -7.92 -7.24
CA ASN A 82 4.05 -8.28 -6.04
C ASN A 82 4.62 -7.05 -5.31
N ALA A 83 4.04 -5.85 -5.49
CA ALA A 83 4.52 -4.67 -4.79
C ALA A 83 4.50 -4.89 -3.27
N GLN A 84 5.64 -4.63 -2.64
CA GLN A 84 5.82 -4.71 -1.19
C GLN A 84 6.14 -3.35 -0.60
N PHE A 85 6.25 -2.31 -1.41
CA PHE A 85 6.67 -0.98 -0.98
C PHE A 85 5.81 0.08 -1.65
N PHE A 86 5.66 1.21 -0.99
CA PHE A 86 5.06 2.41 -1.56
C PHE A 86 5.65 3.64 -0.88
N HIS A 87 5.43 4.79 -1.51
CA HIS A 87 5.64 6.11 -0.93
C HIS A 87 4.65 7.09 -1.56
N ALA A 88 4.51 8.28 -1.00
CA ALA A 88 3.72 9.35 -1.62
C ALA A 88 4.20 9.60 -3.06
N ALA A 89 3.30 9.70 -4.03
CA ALA A 89 3.67 9.82 -5.45
C ALA A 89 4.49 11.09 -5.77
N SER A 90 4.41 12.11 -4.91
CA SER A 90 5.21 13.34 -4.97
C SER A 90 6.63 13.20 -4.42
N TYR A 91 6.94 12.10 -3.72
CA TYR A 91 8.26 11.87 -3.14
C TYR A 91 9.26 11.39 -4.20
N HIS A 92 10.42 12.04 -4.25
CA HIS A 92 11.52 11.66 -5.12
C HIS A 92 12.43 10.65 -4.42
N ALA A 93 12.25 9.37 -4.75
CA ALA A 93 13.10 8.30 -4.25
C ALA A 93 14.42 8.23 -5.03
N ASN A 94 15.55 8.30 -4.34
CA ASN A 94 16.89 8.20 -4.96
C ASN A 94 17.47 6.79 -4.82
N TYR A 95 16.79 5.80 -5.39
CA TYR A 95 17.24 4.40 -5.41
C TYR A 95 17.15 3.83 -6.83
N ASN A 96 18.20 3.13 -7.27
CA ASN A 96 18.28 2.54 -8.61
C ASN A 96 17.61 1.16 -8.73
N ASN A 97 17.06 0.63 -7.63
CA ASN A 97 16.46 -0.70 -7.55
C ASN A 97 14.93 -0.67 -7.46
N ILE A 98 14.30 0.48 -7.69
CA ILE A 98 12.84 0.65 -7.60
C ILE A 98 12.19 0.36 -8.96
N HIS A 99 11.27 -0.60 -8.98
CA HIS A 99 10.42 -0.90 -10.13
C HIS A 99 8.95 -0.56 -9.83
N TYR A 100 8.46 0.55 -10.36
CA TYR A 100 7.08 1.02 -10.15
C TYR A 100 6.06 0.20 -10.93
N VAL A 101 4.98 -0.23 -10.26
CA VAL A 101 3.93 -1.06 -10.85
C VAL A 101 2.55 -0.39 -10.85
N LEU A 102 2.31 0.54 -9.93
CA LEU A 102 1.02 1.24 -9.77
C LEU A 102 1.22 2.62 -9.16
N THR A 103 0.39 3.58 -9.56
CA THR A 103 0.15 4.81 -8.81
C THR A 103 -1.36 4.92 -8.57
N ALA A 104 -1.80 5.00 -7.33
CA ALA A 104 -3.21 5.09 -6.94
C ALA A 104 -3.34 5.74 -5.57
N GLY A 105 -4.43 6.48 -5.32
CA GLY A 105 -4.70 7.10 -4.03
C GLY A 105 -3.62 8.07 -3.55
N GLY A 106 -2.87 8.67 -4.48
CA GLY A 106 -1.73 9.54 -4.17
C GLY A 106 -0.43 8.82 -3.78
N ASN A 107 -0.38 7.50 -3.84
CA ASN A 107 0.80 6.68 -3.57
C ASN A 107 1.35 6.04 -4.84
N ALA A 108 2.68 5.89 -4.91
CA ALA A 108 3.38 5.12 -5.92
C ALA A 108 3.86 3.80 -5.30
N PHE A 109 3.41 2.68 -5.87
CA PHE A 109 3.67 1.33 -5.40
C PHE A 109 4.72 0.67 -6.27
N TYR A 110 5.63 -0.06 -5.64
CA TYR A 110 6.78 -0.64 -6.29
C TYR A 110 7.29 -1.90 -5.59
N GLU A 111 8.08 -2.64 -6.35
CA GLU A 111 8.92 -3.72 -5.86
C GLU A 111 10.40 -3.37 -6.01
N LYS A 112 11.25 -4.01 -5.21
CA LYS A 112 12.70 -3.88 -5.34
C LYS A 112 13.22 -4.97 -6.28
N ARG A 113 13.95 -4.58 -7.31
CA ARG A 113 14.60 -5.48 -8.26
C ARG A 113 16.08 -5.21 -8.34
N ARG A 114 16.87 -6.17 -8.84
CA ARG A 114 18.25 -5.85 -9.22
C ARG A 114 18.25 -4.69 -10.23
N PRO A 115 19.20 -3.73 -10.14
CA PRO A 115 19.18 -2.54 -10.99
C PRO A 115 19.04 -2.84 -12.49
N GLU A 116 19.68 -3.90 -12.97
CA GLU A 116 19.62 -4.38 -14.35
C GLU A 116 18.21 -4.85 -14.80
N HIS A 117 17.32 -5.16 -13.87
CA HIS A 117 15.94 -5.60 -14.13
C HIS A 117 14.89 -4.50 -13.93
N VAL A 118 15.33 -3.26 -13.64
CA VAL A 118 14.45 -2.12 -13.48
C VAL A 118 14.12 -1.50 -14.84
N THR A 119 12.90 -1.74 -15.33
CA THR A 119 12.40 -1.12 -16.56
C THR A 119 11.43 0.04 -16.34
N ARG A 120 11.03 0.30 -15.09
CA ARG A 120 10.09 1.36 -14.69
C ARG A 120 10.61 2.10 -13.46
N SER A 121 11.50 3.06 -13.70
CA SER A 121 12.21 3.81 -12.65
C SER A 121 11.52 5.11 -12.22
N ARG A 122 10.34 5.42 -12.78
CA ARG A 122 9.53 6.58 -12.40
C ARG A 122 8.10 6.16 -12.07
N PRO A 123 7.42 6.86 -11.13
CA PRO A 123 6.01 6.61 -10.85
C PRO A 123 5.16 6.63 -12.11
N LEU A 124 4.20 5.73 -12.19
CA LEU A 124 3.25 5.66 -13.31
C LEU A 124 2.20 6.77 -13.18
N ARG A 125 1.46 7.02 -14.26
CA ARG A 125 0.26 7.86 -14.19
C ARG A 125 -0.72 7.27 -13.18
N ALA A 126 -1.32 8.12 -12.36
CA ALA A 126 -2.33 7.70 -11.39
C ALA A 126 -3.52 7.04 -12.10
N VAL A 127 -4.02 5.96 -11.51
CA VAL A 127 -5.19 5.22 -12.00
C VAL A 127 -6.12 4.99 -10.82
N GLU A 128 -7.41 5.22 -11.06
CA GLU A 128 -8.49 5.14 -10.07
C GLU A 128 -9.71 4.46 -10.71
N GLY A 129 -10.60 3.91 -9.90
CA GLY A 129 -11.85 3.28 -10.33
C GLY A 129 -11.69 1.88 -10.88
N LEU A 130 -10.62 1.15 -10.52
CA LEU A 130 -10.43 -0.25 -10.90
C LEU A 130 -10.88 -1.23 -9.82
N THR A 131 -11.13 -0.73 -8.63
CA THR A 131 -11.63 -1.51 -7.50
C THR A 131 -13.00 -0.99 -7.10
N GLY A 132 -13.98 -1.87 -7.05
CA GLY A 132 -15.38 -1.55 -6.74
C GLY A 132 -16.19 -2.83 -6.80
N GLY A 133 -16.75 -3.23 -5.66
CA GLY A 133 -17.83 -4.22 -5.60
C GLY A 133 -19.15 -3.59 -5.97
#